data_AF-A0A940LH12-F1
#
_entry.id   AF-A0A940LH12-F1
#
_cell.length_a   1.000
_cell.length_b   1.000
_cell.length_c   1.000
_cell.angle_alpha   90.00
_cell.angle_beta   90.00
_cell.angle_gamma   90.00
#
_symmetry.space_group_name_H-M   'P 1'
#
loop_
_entity.id
_entity.type
_entity.pdbx_description
1 polymer ?
#
loop_
_entity_poly.entity_id
_entity_poly.type
_entity_poly.pdbx_seq_one_letter_code
_entity_poly.pdbx_strand_id
1 'polypeptide(L)' 'MTVGILKEPSHETRVSLLPEAVAQLTKKGITVLVETSAGVKAAAN' A
#
# COMPACT_ATOMS: atom_id res chain seq x y z
N MET A 1 -6.20 -6.37 -13.85
CA MET A 1 -6.02 -4.99 -13.34
C MET A 1 -4.91 -5.01 -12.32
N THR A 2 -4.01 -4.03 -12.37
CA THR A 2 -2.84 -3.97 -11.47
C THR A 2 -2.89 -2.66 -10.69
N VAL A 3 -2.70 -2.73 -9.38
CA VAL A 3 -2.68 -1.57 -8.48
C VAL A 3 -1.26 -1.41 -7.94
N GLY A 4 -0.66 -0.24 -8.15
CA GLY A 4 0.64 0.11 -7.61
C GLY A 4 0.49 0.97 -6.35
N ILE A 5 1.21 0.63 -5.29
CA ILE A 5 1.38 1.45 -4.09
C ILE A 5 2.79 1.98 -4.12
N LEU A 6 2.92 3.28 -4.39
CA LEU A 6 4.22 3.97 -4.44
C LEU A 6 4.57 4.52 -3.07
N LYS A 7 5.87 4.71 -2.85
CA LYS A 7 6.40 5.33 -1.65
C LYS A 7 6.15 6.84 -1.70
N GLU A 8 5.53 7.35 -0.66
CA GLU A 8 5.33 8.79 -0.48
C GLU A 8 6.66 9.54 -0.22
N PRO A 9 6.71 10.86 -0.46
CA PRO A 9 7.88 11.68 -0.14
C PRO A 9 8.34 11.55 1.31
N SER A 10 9.62 11.82 1.59
CA SER A 10 10.23 11.55 2.90
C SER A 10 9.60 12.27 4.10
N HIS A 11 8.87 13.37 3.86
CA HIS A 11 8.17 14.15 4.88
C HIS A 11 6.74 13.64 5.15
N GLU A 12 6.22 12.76 4.30
CA GLU A 12 4.90 12.15 4.41
C GLU A 12 5.05 10.74 5.01
N THR A 13 4.25 10.43 6.03
CA THR A 13 4.30 9.15 6.74
C THR A 13 3.15 8.23 6.38
N ARG A 14 2.11 8.74 5.72
CA ARG A 14 0.96 7.95 5.28
C ARG A 14 1.32 7.00 4.15
N VAL A 15 0.41 6.06 3.89
CA VAL A 15 0.45 5.16 2.73
C VAL A 15 -0.94 5.10 2.13
N SER A 16 -1.04 4.95 0.81
CA SER A 16 -2.33 5.05 0.11
C SER A 16 -3.30 3.93 0.45
N LEU A 17 -2.81 2.77 0.88
CA LEU A 17 -3.62 1.59 1.21
C LEU A 17 -3.05 0.84 2.41
N LEU A 18 -3.94 0.45 3.32
CA LEU A 18 -3.61 -0.42 4.45
C LEU A 18 -3.55 -1.90 4.02
N PRO A 19 -2.79 -2.75 4.74
CA PRO A 19 -2.66 -4.17 4.43
C PRO A 19 -4.00 -4.92 4.31
N GLU A 20 -5.01 -4.53 5.08
CA GLU A 20 -6.35 -5.13 5.05
C GLU A 20 -7.03 -4.90 3.70
N ALA A 21 -6.90 -3.70 3.14
CA ALA A 21 -7.44 -3.38 1.83
C ALA A 21 -6.69 -4.15 0.72
N VAL A 22 -5.37 -4.29 0.86
CA VAL A 22 -4.55 -5.12 -0.05
C VAL A 22 -5.02 -6.57 -0.04
N ALA A 23 -5.29 -7.14 1.14
CA ALA A 23 -5.81 -8.51 1.25
C ALA A 23 -7.18 -8.70 0.60
N GLN A 24 -8.04 -7.67 0.61
CA GLN A 24 -9.33 -7.72 -0.09
C GLN A 24 -9.16 -7.64 -1.62
N LEU A 25 -8.22 -6.82 -2.09
CA LEU A 25 -7.94 -6.66 -3.52
C LEU A 25 -7.33 -7.93 -4.11
N THR A 26 -6.36 -8.54 -3.41
CA THR A 26 -5.76 -9.80 -3.86
C THR A 26 -6.76 -10.95 -3.89
N LYS A 27 -7.68 -11.03 -2.91
CA LYS A 27 -8.80 -11.99 -2.94
C LYS A 27 -9.73 -11.82 -4.13
N LYS A 28 -9.89 -10.60 -4.64
CA LYS A 28 -10.67 -10.30 -5.86
C LYS A 28 -9.90 -10.59 -7.16
N GLY A 29 -8.69 -11.16 -7.08
CA GLY A 29 -7.85 -11.46 -8.24
C GLY A 29 -7.13 -10.24 -8.82
N ILE A 30 -7.01 -9.15 -8.04
CA ILE A 30 -6.28 -7.94 -8.45
C ILE A 30 -4.83 -8.06 -8.00
N THR A 31 -3.90 -7.83 -8.92
CA THR A 31 -2.47 -7.82 -8.61
C THR A 31 -2.11 -6.50 -7.94
N VAL A 32 -1.55 -6.56 -6.73
CA VAL A 32 -1.06 -5.39 -5.99
C VAL A 32 0.46 -5.41 -5.98
N LEU A 33 1.09 -4.34 -6.44
CA LEU A 33 2.53 -4.13 -6.43
C LEU A 33 2.85 -3.02 -5.43
N VAL A 34 3.76 -3.29 -4.50
CA VAL A 34 4.17 -2.34 -3.46
C VAL A 34 5.62 -1.97 -3.68
N GLU A 35 5.90 -0.67 -3.80
CA GLU A 35 7.27 -0.17 -3.86
C GLU A 35 8.00 -0.48 -2.55
N THR A 36 9.28 -0.87 -2.66
CA THR A 36 10.10 -1.14 -1.48
C THR A 36 10.14 0.06 -0.55
N SER A 37 9.91 -0.19 0.73
CA SER A 37 9.83 0.83 1.79
C SER A 37 8.61 1.77 1.76
N ALA A 38 7.59 1.51 0.94
CA ALA A 38 6.30 2.18 1.08
C ALA A 38 5.62 1.80 2.40
N GLY A 39 5.09 2.79 3.13
CA GLY A 39 4.34 2.56 4.37
C GLY A 39 5.15 2.13 5.61
N VAL A 40 6.48 2.10 5.56
CA VAL A 40 7.33 1.71 6.72
C VAL A 40 7.12 2.63 7.94
N LYS A 41 6.79 3.91 7.69
CA LYS A 41 6.49 4.90 8.74
C LYS A 41 5.00 5.11 8.97
N ALA A 42 4.15 4.38 8.25
CA ALA A 42 2.70 4.51 8.36
C ALA A 42 2.20 3.72 9.57
N ALA A 43 1.22 4.29 10.27
CA ALA A 43 0.52 3.64 11.37
C ALA A 43 -0.98 3.91 11.25
N ALA A 44 -1.79 2.92 11.59
CA ALA A 44 -3.22 3.02 11.75
C ALA A 44 -3.59 2.49 13.15
N ASN A 45 -4.61 3.09 13.78
CA ASN A 45 -5.15 2.67 15.08
C ASN A 45 -6.19 1.55 14.94
#